data_AF-A0A5Q4F8X3-F1
#
_entry.id   AF-A0A5Q4F8X3-F1
#
_cell.length_a   1.000
_cell.length_b   1.000
_cell.length_c   1.000
_cell.angle_alpha   90.00
_cell.angle_beta   90.00
_cell.angle_gamma   90.00
#
_symmetry.space_group_name_H-M   'P 1'
#
loop_
_entity.id
_entity.type
_entity.pdbx_description
1 polymer ?
#
loop_
_entity_poly.entity_id
_entity_poly.type
_entity_poly.pdbx_seq_one_letter_code
_entity_poly.pdbx_strand_id
1 'polypeptide(L)'
;MTDDDMKNISRIDQASKNTFGWFVRIRRDGKKISRFFSDGKYGGKDKALSSAREFRNSNLLEWQRFARNPDRAMHLGKQSNIGYPGISYCVKSKNRNGEVYQEHVFQVSYSPEKGVHKNKSFYIPKARTKRQFRKNYDERLKRAIAFRDEQMIRIYGVRYVNFKKKNNSSLSGSSSLPGPTDGKK
;
A
#
# COMPACT_ATOMS: atom_id res chain seq x y z
N MET A 1 9.89 31.72 4.62
CA MET A 1 10.13 30.26 4.66
C MET A 1 8.87 29.60 4.13
N THR A 2 8.94 28.86 3.02
CA THR A 2 7.79 28.16 2.45
C THR A 2 7.48 26.92 3.28
N ASP A 3 6.19 26.56 3.36
CA ASP A 3 5.70 25.42 4.15
C ASP A 3 6.36 24.08 3.75
N ASP A 4 6.79 23.96 2.49
CA ASP A 4 7.50 22.77 1.99
C ASP A 4 8.93 22.63 2.55
N ASP A 5 9.56 23.72 2.98
CA ASP A 5 10.94 23.69 3.49
C ASP A 5 11.04 23.13 4.92
N MET A 6 9.94 23.15 5.68
CA MET A 6 9.86 22.51 7.00
C MET A 6 9.22 21.12 6.93
N LYS A 7 8.80 20.67 5.75
CA LYS A 7 8.15 19.36 5.59
C LYS A 7 9.07 18.23 6.04
N ASN A 8 8.49 17.33 6.84
CA ASN A 8 9.18 16.21 7.49
C ASN A 8 10.22 16.61 8.55
N ILE A 9 10.35 17.90 8.90
CA ILE A 9 11.26 18.40 9.93
C ILE A 9 10.42 19.06 11.03
N SER A 10 10.68 18.72 12.29
CA SER A 10 9.97 19.31 13.42
C SER A 10 10.97 19.74 14.48
N ARG A 11 10.74 20.89 15.11
CA ARG A 11 11.52 21.30 16.28
C ARG A 11 11.09 20.51 17.50
N ILE A 12 12.05 20.10 18.32
CA ILE A 12 11.80 19.54 19.65
C ILE A 12 12.57 20.40 20.65
N ASP A 13 11.81 21.07 21.52
CA ASP A 13 12.32 21.87 22.63
C ASP A 13 11.69 21.36 23.92
N GLN A 14 12.42 20.50 24.63
CA GLN A 14 12.00 19.95 25.93
C GLN A 14 12.98 20.41 27.01
N ALA A 15 12.70 21.57 27.60
CA ALA A 15 13.55 22.17 28.64
C ALA A 15 13.72 21.27 29.86
N SER A 16 12.65 20.59 30.30
CA SER A 16 12.69 19.66 31.43
C SER A 16 13.59 18.44 31.22
N LYS A 17 13.88 18.08 29.97
CA LYS A 17 14.74 16.94 29.59
C LYS A 17 16.03 17.40 28.92
N ASN A 18 16.33 18.70 28.95
CA ASN A 18 17.45 19.33 28.25
C ASN A 18 17.61 18.84 26.79
N THR A 19 16.49 18.60 26.10
CA THR A 19 16.50 18.03 24.74
C THR A 19 16.06 19.11 23.77
N PHE A 20 17.04 19.65 23.05
CA PHE A 20 16.87 20.71 22.07
C PHE A 20 17.43 20.26 20.73
N GLY A 21 16.62 20.33 19.69
CA GLY A 21 17.06 19.91 18.36
C GLY A 21 15.96 19.78 17.33
N TRP A 22 16.35 19.25 16.18
CA TRP A 22 15.47 19.04 15.05
C TRP A 22 15.25 17.56 14.80
N PHE A 23 13.99 17.18 14.56
CA PHE A 23 13.61 15.81 14.30
C PHE A 23 13.10 15.65 12.88
N VAL A 24 13.81 14.84 12.10
CA VAL A 24 13.42 14.49 10.73
C VAL A 24 12.63 13.19 10.77
N ARG A 25 11.45 13.17 10.13
CA ARG A 25 10.56 12.01 10.05
C ARG A 25 10.02 11.85 8.64
N ILE A 26 10.53 10.88 7.89
CA ILE A 26 10.11 10.55 6.53
C ILE A 26 9.35 9.22 6.56
N ARG A 27 8.14 9.20 6.00
CA ARG A 27 7.32 7.97 5.85
C ARG A 27 6.99 7.76 4.38
N ARG A 28 7.46 6.68 3.77
CA ARG A 28 7.19 6.31 2.36
C ARG A 28 7.15 4.79 2.22
N ASP A 29 6.16 4.28 1.48
CA ASP A 29 6.00 2.85 1.16
C ASP A 29 6.16 1.89 2.35
N GLY A 30 5.61 2.26 3.50
CA GLY A 30 5.70 1.47 4.72
C GLY A 30 7.10 1.42 5.37
N LYS A 31 8.07 2.20 4.86
CA LYS A 31 9.33 2.50 5.52
C LYS A 31 9.22 3.81 6.30
N LYS A 32 9.81 3.83 7.50
CA LYS A 32 9.90 4.99 8.36
C LYS A 32 11.38 5.27 8.58
N ILE A 33 11.84 6.46 8.19
CA ILE A 33 13.20 6.93 8.44
C ILE A 33 13.05 8.11 9.39
N SER A 34 13.73 8.04 10.52
CA SER A 34 13.71 9.11 11.50
C SER A 34 15.09 9.33 12.09
N ARG A 35 15.47 10.60 12.27
CA ARG A 35 16.74 10.98 12.87
C ARG A 35 16.61 12.30 13.62
N PHE A 36 17.25 12.37 14.78
CA PHE A 36 17.30 13.57 15.62
C PHE A 36 18.66 14.25 15.53
N PHE A 37 18.64 15.58 15.44
CA PHE A 37 19.81 16.45 15.32
C PHE A 37 19.79 17.42 16.50
N SER A 38 20.59 17.15 17.54
CA SER A 38 20.63 17.98 18.74
C SER A 38 21.45 19.25 18.54
N ASP A 39 21.01 20.37 19.10
CA ASP A 39 21.69 21.66 18.95
C ASP A 39 23.11 21.61 19.51
N GLY A 40 23.30 21.02 20.69
CA GLY A 40 24.62 20.92 21.33
C GLY A 40 25.64 20.16 20.49
N LYS A 41 25.22 19.10 19.78
CA LYS A 41 26.13 18.29 18.95
C LYS A 41 26.49 18.96 17.63
N TYR A 42 25.54 19.69 17.04
CA TYR A 42 25.73 20.29 15.71
C TYR A 42 26.11 21.77 15.77
N GLY A 43 26.32 22.34 16.96
CA GLY A 43 26.84 23.70 17.14
C GLY A 43 25.76 24.79 17.04
N GLY A 44 24.57 24.51 17.56
CA GLY A 44 23.45 25.44 17.66
C GLY A 44 22.28 25.12 16.74
N LYS A 45 21.20 25.88 16.93
CA LYS A 45 19.90 25.69 16.26
C LYS A 45 20.00 25.70 14.73
N ASP A 46 20.75 26.64 14.16
CA ASP A 46 20.81 26.82 12.71
C ASP A 46 21.65 25.74 12.03
N LYS A 47 22.79 25.38 12.62
CA LYS A 47 23.64 24.30 12.10
C LYS A 47 22.96 22.94 12.22
N ALA A 48 22.23 22.70 13.31
CA ALA A 48 21.39 21.52 13.47
C ALA A 48 20.27 21.47 12.43
N LEU A 49 19.64 22.61 12.11
CA LEU A 49 18.63 22.70 11.06
C LEU A 49 19.22 22.41 9.67
N SER A 50 20.39 22.95 9.33
CA SER A 50 21.08 22.67 8.06
C SER A 50 21.37 21.18 7.92
N SER A 51 21.93 20.56 8.96
CA SER A 51 22.22 19.13 8.98
C SER A 51 20.94 18.27 8.82
N ALA A 52 19.84 18.68 9.45
CA ALA A 52 18.55 18.02 9.31
C ALA A 52 18.00 18.14 7.87
N ARG A 53 18.14 19.30 7.23
CA ARG A 53 17.74 19.54 5.83
C ARG A 53 18.57 18.71 4.86
N GLU A 54 19.89 18.68 5.02
CA GLU A 54 20.79 17.88 4.19
C GLU A 54 20.45 16.39 4.28
N PHE A 55 20.25 15.88 5.50
CA PHE A 55 19.83 14.50 5.71
C PHE A 55 18.47 14.20 5.07
N ARG A 56 17.49 15.10 5.20
CA ARG A 56 16.19 14.94 4.53
C ARG A 56 16.36 14.89 3.01
N ASN A 57 17.06 15.87 2.45
CA ASN A 57 17.19 16.06 1.01
C ASN A 57 17.94 14.89 0.37
N SER A 58 19.02 14.39 1.00
CA SER A 58 19.74 13.21 0.50
C SER A 58 18.86 11.97 0.47
N ASN A 59 18.09 11.71 1.54
CA ASN A 59 17.16 10.59 1.59
C ASN A 59 16.02 10.72 0.55
N LEU A 60 15.49 11.92 0.35
CA LEU A 60 14.46 12.16 -0.66
C LEU A 60 15.00 12.03 -2.09
N LEU A 61 16.22 12.49 -2.34
CA LEU A 61 16.88 12.39 -3.64
C LEU A 61 17.23 10.94 -3.97
N GLU A 62 17.82 10.21 -3.01
CA GLU A 62 18.08 8.78 -3.15
C GLU A 62 16.78 8.04 -3.45
N TRP A 63 15.72 8.34 -2.70
CA TRP A 63 14.41 7.78 -2.96
C TRP A 63 13.92 8.07 -4.38
N GLN A 64 13.95 9.33 -4.83
CA GLN A 64 13.50 9.73 -6.16
C GLN A 64 14.28 9.05 -7.29
N ARG A 65 15.58 8.80 -7.11
CA ARG A 65 16.42 8.11 -8.11
C ARG A 65 15.97 6.66 -8.35
N PHE A 66 15.59 5.95 -7.30
CA PHE A 66 15.20 4.53 -7.40
C PHE A 66 13.69 4.32 -7.60
N ALA A 67 12.87 5.25 -7.13
CA ALA A 67 11.42 5.10 -7.09
C ALA A 67 10.77 5.54 -8.40
N ARG A 68 10.13 4.61 -9.12
CA ARG A 68 9.17 4.99 -10.16
C ARG A 68 7.98 5.71 -9.53
N ASN A 69 7.57 6.84 -10.11
CA ASN A 69 6.46 7.68 -9.63
C ASN A 69 6.59 8.08 -8.15
N PRO A 70 7.70 8.72 -7.73
CA PRO A 70 8.08 8.90 -6.31
C PRO A 70 7.09 9.77 -5.51
N ASP A 71 6.33 10.62 -6.20
CA ASP A 71 5.29 11.47 -5.65
C ASP A 71 4.00 10.70 -5.30
N ARG A 72 3.78 9.53 -5.91
CA ARG A 72 2.57 8.71 -5.73
C ARG A 72 2.71 7.76 -4.54
N ALA A 73 1.73 7.80 -3.65
CA ALA A 73 1.62 6.86 -2.54
C ALA A 73 1.14 5.49 -3.03
N MET A 74 1.76 4.42 -2.52
CA MET A 74 1.30 3.07 -2.78
C MET A 74 0.27 2.65 -1.72
N HIS A 75 -0.99 2.51 -2.11
CA HIS A 75 -2.04 2.03 -1.19
C HIS A 75 -1.89 0.52 -0.98
N LEU A 76 -1.25 0.17 0.12
CA LEU A 76 -0.80 -1.19 0.44
C LEU A 76 -1.50 -1.81 1.66
N GLY A 77 -2.50 -1.13 2.22
CA GLY A 77 -3.23 -1.59 3.41
C GLY A 77 -4.14 -2.79 3.14
N LYS A 78 -4.47 -3.54 4.20
CA LYS A 78 -5.49 -4.60 4.19
C LYS A 78 -6.88 -3.95 4.14
N GLN A 79 -7.39 -3.70 2.93
CA GLN A 79 -8.71 -3.07 2.75
C GLN A 79 -9.62 -3.85 1.80
N SER A 80 -9.34 -5.12 1.51
CA SER A 80 -10.28 -5.93 0.75
C SER A 80 -10.87 -7.07 1.57
N ASN A 81 -12.09 -7.43 1.20
CA ASN A 81 -12.86 -8.51 1.80
C ASN A 81 -12.24 -9.91 1.63
N ILE A 82 -11.23 -10.05 0.78
CA ILE A 82 -10.53 -11.32 0.52
C ILE A 82 -9.05 -11.28 0.94
N GLY A 83 -8.60 -10.20 1.59
CA GLY A 83 -7.23 -10.08 2.11
C GLY A 83 -6.16 -9.69 1.08
N TYR A 84 -6.53 -9.40 -0.17
CA TYR A 84 -5.63 -8.95 -1.24
C TYR A 84 -5.83 -7.46 -1.57
N PRO A 85 -4.89 -6.56 -1.23
CA PRO A 85 -5.04 -5.12 -1.44
C PRO A 85 -5.37 -4.74 -2.89
N GLY A 86 -6.48 -4.02 -3.09
CA GLY A 86 -6.96 -3.60 -4.40
C GLY A 86 -7.66 -4.70 -5.22
N ILE A 87 -7.99 -5.85 -4.61
CA ILE A 87 -8.83 -6.88 -5.21
C ILE A 87 -10.01 -7.16 -4.29
N SER A 88 -11.21 -6.89 -4.76
CA SER A 88 -12.45 -7.13 -4.03
C SER A 88 -13.25 -8.25 -4.68
N TYR A 89 -13.87 -9.11 -3.88
CA TYR A 89 -14.85 -10.09 -4.37
C TYR A 89 -16.26 -9.52 -4.26
N CYS A 90 -17.03 -9.59 -5.33
CA CYS A 90 -18.41 -9.10 -5.35
C CYS A 90 -19.32 -10.13 -6.00
N VAL A 91 -20.58 -10.14 -5.58
CA VAL A 91 -21.65 -10.90 -6.23
C VAL A 91 -22.60 -9.90 -6.87
N LYS A 92 -22.81 -10.01 -8.18
CA LYS A 92 -23.69 -9.14 -8.94
C LYS A 92 -24.95 -9.90 -9.33
N SER A 93 -26.12 -9.34 -9.03
CA SER A 93 -27.40 -9.85 -9.52
C SER A 93 -27.67 -9.30 -10.91
N LYS A 94 -28.06 -10.16 -11.85
CA LYS A 94 -28.49 -9.78 -13.19
C LYS A 94 -29.80 -10.44 -13.52
N ASN A 95 -30.64 -9.71 -14.24
CA ASN A 95 -31.89 -10.21 -14.77
C ASN A 95 -31.71 -10.54 -16.24
N ARG A 96 -32.09 -11.75 -16.65
CA ARG A 96 -32.21 -12.12 -18.06
C ARG A 96 -33.51 -12.87 -18.23
N ASN A 97 -34.41 -12.33 -19.06
CA ASN A 97 -35.71 -12.93 -19.36
C ASN A 97 -36.54 -13.25 -18.09
N GLY A 98 -36.55 -12.35 -17.10
CA GLY A 98 -37.28 -12.51 -15.84
C GLY A 98 -36.57 -13.36 -14.78
N GLU A 99 -35.52 -14.12 -15.14
CA GLU A 99 -34.72 -14.88 -14.17
C GLU A 99 -33.56 -14.05 -13.61
N VAL A 100 -33.51 -13.96 -12.27
CA VAL A 100 -32.41 -13.34 -11.53
C VAL A 100 -31.30 -14.38 -11.35
N TYR A 101 -30.10 -14.12 -11.87
CA TYR A 101 -28.92 -14.93 -11.60
C TYR A 101 -27.81 -14.12 -10.96
N GLN A 102 -27.00 -14.82 -10.17
CA GLN A 102 -25.84 -14.24 -9.49
C GLN A 102 -24.55 -14.51 -10.30
N GLU A 103 -23.75 -13.48 -10.49
CA GLU A 103 -22.40 -13.55 -11.05
C GLU A 103 -21.37 -13.23 -9.97
N HIS A 104 -20.44 -14.17 -9.76
CA HIS A 104 -19.32 -13.97 -8.86
C HIS A 104 -18.16 -13.33 -9.62
N VAL A 105 -17.63 -12.23 -9.09
CA VAL A 105 -16.62 -11.41 -9.78
C VAL A 105 -15.53 -10.93 -8.82
N PHE A 106 -14.28 -11.02 -9.26
CA PHE A 106 -13.19 -10.25 -8.64
C PHE A 106 -13.03 -8.92 -9.37
N GLN A 107 -13.09 -7.83 -8.63
CA GLN A 107 -12.83 -6.48 -9.13
C GLN A 107 -11.44 -6.04 -8.70
N VAL A 108 -10.58 -5.78 -9.66
CA VAL A 108 -9.20 -5.32 -9.45
C VAL A 108 -9.13 -3.83 -9.73
N SER A 109 -8.84 -3.03 -8.71
CA SER A 109 -8.71 -1.58 -8.81
C SER A 109 -7.24 -1.19 -8.89
N TYR A 110 -6.91 -0.30 -9.83
CA TYR A 110 -5.57 0.21 -10.04
C TYR A 110 -5.62 1.64 -10.58
N SER A 111 -4.53 2.39 -10.42
CA SER A 111 -4.42 3.75 -10.91
C SER A 111 -3.22 3.79 -11.85
N PRO A 112 -3.39 3.76 -13.18
CA PRO A 112 -2.25 3.76 -14.10
C PRO A 112 -1.48 5.08 -14.00
N GLU A 113 -2.19 6.19 -13.96
CA GLU A 113 -1.67 7.57 -13.93
C GLU A 113 -2.25 8.33 -12.74
N LYS A 114 -1.61 9.44 -12.36
CA LYS A 114 -2.06 10.27 -11.23
C LYS A 114 -3.45 10.84 -11.54
N GLY A 115 -4.40 10.63 -10.63
CA GLY A 115 -5.80 11.05 -10.80
C GLY A 115 -6.66 10.13 -11.65
N VAL A 116 -6.08 9.14 -12.33
CA VAL A 116 -6.83 8.17 -13.15
C VAL A 116 -7.04 6.89 -12.34
N HIS A 117 -8.30 6.49 -12.19
CA HIS A 117 -8.71 5.24 -11.56
C HIS A 117 -9.29 4.28 -12.61
N LYS A 118 -8.81 3.05 -12.62
CA LYS A 118 -9.28 1.99 -13.52
C LYS A 118 -9.59 0.71 -12.75
N ASN A 119 -10.52 -0.05 -13.30
CA ASN A 119 -11.07 -1.24 -12.68
C ASN A 119 -11.05 -2.35 -13.74
N LYS A 120 -10.61 -3.56 -13.38
CA LYS A 120 -10.74 -4.75 -14.24
C LYS A 120 -11.54 -5.82 -13.52
N SER A 121 -12.54 -6.37 -14.19
CA SER A 121 -13.40 -7.42 -13.64
C SER A 121 -12.96 -8.78 -14.14
N PHE A 122 -12.89 -9.76 -13.24
CA PHE A 122 -12.62 -11.17 -13.52
C PHE A 122 -13.80 -12.00 -13.05
N TYR A 123 -14.64 -12.41 -13.98
CA TYR A 123 -15.82 -13.23 -13.69
C TYR A 123 -15.42 -14.68 -13.42
N ILE A 124 -16.05 -15.27 -12.40
CA ILE A 124 -15.88 -16.68 -12.06
C ILE A 124 -16.91 -17.48 -12.86
N PRO A 125 -16.48 -18.45 -13.69
CA PRO A 125 -17.39 -19.29 -14.46
C PRO A 125 -18.37 -20.02 -13.55
N LYS A 126 -19.63 -20.12 -13.99
CA LYS A 126 -20.65 -20.94 -13.34
C LYS A 126 -20.16 -22.38 -13.22
N ALA A 127 -20.52 -23.03 -12.13
CA ALA A 127 -20.15 -24.40 -11.84
C ALA A 127 -21.37 -25.17 -11.36
N ARG A 128 -21.44 -26.46 -11.73
CA ARG A 128 -22.53 -27.34 -11.29
C ARG A 128 -22.29 -27.94 -9.91
N THR A 129 -21.02 -28.02 -9.49
CA THR A 129 -20.62 -28.58 -8.19
C THR A 129 -19.79 -27.57 -7.39
N LYS A 130 -19.86 -27.68 -6.05
CA LYS A 130 -19.06 -26.85 -5.13
C LYS A 130 -17.56 -27.00 -5.39
N ARG A 131 -17.09 -28.23 -5.66
CA ARG A 131 -15.68 -28.51 -5.96
C ARG A 131 -15.20 -27.79 -7.22
N GLN A 132 -16.01 -27.82 -8.28
CA GLN A 132 -15.70 -27.10 -9.52
C GLN A 132 -15.73 -25.59 -9.30
N PHE A 133 -16.70 -25.07 -8.54
CA PHE A 133 -16.75 -23.65 -8.20
C PHE A 133 -15.48 -23.22 -7.45
N ARG A 134 -15.02 -24.03 -6.48
CA ARG A 134 -13.80 -23.73 -5.75
C ARG A 134 -12.57 -23.67 -6.67
N LYS A 135 -12.44 -24.63 -7.59
CA LYS A 135 -11.37 -24.61 -8.60
C LYS A 135 -11.43 -23.35 -9.47
N ASN A 136 -12.62 -22.99 -9.95
CA ASN A 136 -12.84 -21.78 -10.74
C ASN A 136 -12.49 -20.51 -9.94
N TYR A 137 -12.88 -20.46 -8.66
CA TYR A 137 -12.58 -19.37 -7.74
C TYR A 137 -11.06 -19.20 -7.58
N ASP A 138 -10.34 -20.28 -7.24
CA ASP A 138 -8.90 -20.24 -6.99
C ASP A 138 -8.12 -19.86 -8.26
N GLU A 139 -8.52 -20.40 -9.42
CA GLU A 139 -7.90 -20.05 -10.71
C GLU A 139 -8.11 -18.57 -11.06
N ARG A 140 -9.34 -18.05 -10.88
CA ARG A 140 -9.66 -16.66 -11.18
C ARG A 140 -9.02 -15.70 -10.19
N LEU A 141 -8.92 -16.09 -8.92
CA LEU A 141 -8.19 -15.33 -7.91
C LEU A 141 -6.70 -15.23 -8.28
N LYS A 142 -6.07 -16.35 -8.67
CA LYS A 142 -4.67 -16.36 -9.13
C LYS A 142 -4.46 -15.40 -10.32
N ARG A 143 -5.37 -15.42 -11.30
CA ARG A 143 -5.33 -14.50 -12.45
C ARG A 143 -5.52 -13.03 -12.04
N ALA A 144 -6.45 -12.74 -11.12
CA ALA A 144 -6.70 -11.39 -10.63
C ALA A 144 -5.48 -10.84 -9.86
N ILE A 145 -4.84 -11.68 -9.02
CA ILE A 145 -3.60 -11.33 -8.31
C ILE A 145 -2.46 -11.07 -9.29
N ALA A 146 -2.25 -11.97 -10.25
CA ALA A 146 -1.19 -11.79 -11.26
C ALA A 146 -1.37 -10.48 -12.05
N PHE A 147 -2.59 -10.18 -12.48
CA PHE A 147 -2.89 -8.92 -13.16
C PHE A 147 -2.65 -7.71 -12.25
N ARG A 148 -3.08 -7.78 -10.98
CA ARG A 148 -2.86 -6.70 -10.02
C ARG A 148 -1.37 -6.45 -9.80
N ASP A 149 -0.59 -7.51 -9.61
CA ASP A 149 0.86 -7.48 -9.42
C ASP A 149 1.53 -6.85 -10.65
N GLU A 150 1.17 -7.29 -11.86
CA GLU A 150 1.67 -6.73 -13.12
C GLU A 150 1.43 -5.22 -13.23
N GLN A 151 0.19 -4.76 -12.97
CA GLN A 151 -0.12 -3.34 -13.01
C GLN A 151 0.69 -2.57 -11.95
N MET A 152 0.82 -3.11 -10.74
CA MET A 152 1.59 -2.46 -9.68
C MET A 152 3.09 -2.38 -9.97
N ILE A 153 3.67 -3.42 -10.58
CA ILE A 153 5.05 -3.41 -11.08
C ILE A 153 5.19 -2.36 -12.20
N ARG A 154 4.23 -2.29 -13.13
CA ARG A 154 4.25 -1.26 -14.17
C ARG A 154 4.16 0.16 -13.60
N ILE A 155 3.35 0.39 -12.57
CA ILE A 155 3.15 1.72 -11.98
C ILE A 155 4.30 2.13 -11.06
N TYR A 156 4.77 1.21 -10.20
CA TYR A 156 5.67 1.54 -9.08
C TYR A 156 7.04 0.85 -9.17
N GLY A 157 7.22 -0.11 -10.08
CA GLY A 157 8.48 -0.81 -10.31
C GLY A 157 9.01 -1.51 -9.07
N VAL A 158 10.31 -1.32 -8.82
CA VAL A 158 11.07 -1.92 -7.72
C VAL A 158 10.44 -1.66 -6.34
N ARG A 159 9.74 -0.54 -6.17
CA ARG A 159 9.02 -0.22 -4.93
C ARG A 159 8.00 -1.31 -4.55
N TYR A 160 7.25 -1.79 -5.53
CA TYR A 160 6.22 -2.81 -5.30
C TYR A 160 6.83 -4.19 -5.07
N VAL A 161 7.91 -4.51 -5.79
CA VAL A 161 8.67 -5.75 -5.59
C VAL A 161 9.22 -5.83 -4.16
N ASN A 162 9.81 -4.73 -3.67
CA ASN A 162 10.32 -4.64 -2.31
C ASN A 162 9.21 -4.79 -1.25
N PHE A 163 8.04 -4.19 -1.51
CA PHE A 163 6.87 -4.38 -0.65
C PHE A 163 6.43 -5.85 -0.57
N LYS A 164 6.33 -6.54 -1.71
CA LYS A 164 5.93 -7.96 -1.76
C LYS A 164 6.92 -8.86 -1.02
N LYS A 165 8.24 -8.62 -1.17
CA LYS A 165 9.27 -9.35 -0.42
C LYS A 165 9.08 -9.22 1.10
N LYS A 166 8.85 -8.00 1.59
CA LYS A 166 8.64 -7.72 3.02
C LYS A 166 7.37 -8.39 3.57
N ASN A 167 6.29 -8.41 2.80
CA ASN A 167 5.05 -9.04 3.26
C ASN A 167 5.11 -10.56 3.18
N ASN A 168 5.76 -11.13 2.16
CA ASN A 168 5.91 -12.59 2.06
C ASN A 168 6.77 -13.15 3.21
N SER A 169 7.78 -12.42 3.69
CA SER A 169 8.55 -12.83 4.88
C SER A 169 7.74 -12.78 6.18
N SER A 170 6.58 -12.10 6.19
CA SER A 170 5.66 -12.05 7.35
C SER A 170 4.49 -13.05 7.27
N LEU A 171 4.34 -13.76 6.14
CA LEU A 171 3.24 -14.70 5.86
C LEU A 171 3.58 -16.17 6.14
N SER A 172 4.80 -16.49 6.58
CA SER A 172 5.19 -17.83 7.04
C SER A 172 4.64 -18.19 8.43
N GLY A 173 3.63 -17.47 8.95
CA GLY A 173 3.18 -17.59 10.33
C GLY A 173 1.69 -17.30 10.60
N SER A 174 0.79 -17.46 9.64
CA SER A 174 -0.65 -17.61 9.95
C SER A 174 -1.47 -17.99 8.71
N SER A 175 -1.75 -19.29 8.53
CA SER A 175 -2.78 -19.76 7.60
C SER A 175 -4.03 -20.17 8.38
N SER A 176 -4.97 -19.25 8.55
CA SER A 176 -6.33 -19.57 8.98
C SER A 176 -7.28 -19.03 7.92
N LEU A 177 -7.91 -19.94 7.19
CA LEU A 177 -8.95 -19.64 6.20
C LEU A 177 -10.18 -19.11 6.95
N PRO A 178 -10.82 -18.02 6.50
CA PRO A 178 -12.12 -17.66 7.03
C PRO A 178 -13.15 -18.71 6.58
N GLY A 179 -13.76 -19.38 7.55
CA GLY A 179 -14.89 -20.27 7.34
C GLY A 179 -16.14 -19.51 6.87
N PRO A 180 -17.09 -20.19 6.24
CA PRO A 180 -18.33 -19.55 5.78
C PRO A 180 -19.11 -19.04 7.00
N THR A 181 -19.45 -17.76 7.00
CA THR A 181 -20.37 -17.18 7.99
C THR A 181 -21.78 -17.65 7.67
N ASP A 182 -22.30 -18.57 8.49
CA ASP A 182 -23.73 -18.92 8.46
C ASP A 182 -24.55 -17.73 8.95
N GLY A 183 -25.43 -17.25 8.08
CA GLY A 183 -26.42 -16.23 8.40
C GLY A 183 -27.45 -16.81 9.37
N LYS A 184 -27.55 -16.21 10.56
CA LYS A 184 -28.69 -16.42 11.46
C LYS A 184 -29.91 -15.65 10.92
N LYS A 185 -31.02 -16.36 10.80
CA LYS A 185 -32.37 -15.80 10.87
C LYS A 185 -32.68 -15.42 12.32
#